data_AF-A0A822BAT4-F1
#
_entry.id   AF-A0A822BAT4-F1
#
_cell.length_a   1.000
_cell.length_b   1.000
_cell.length_c   1.000
_cell.angle_alpha   90.00
_cell.angle_beta   90.00
_cell.angle_gamma   90.00
#
_symmetry.space_group_name_H-M   'P 1'
#
loop_
_entity.id
_entity.type
_entity.pdbx_description
1 polymer ?
#
loop_
_entity_poly.entity_id
_entity_poly.type
_entity_poly.pdbx_seq_one_letter_code
_entity_poly.pdbx_strand_id
1 'polypeptide(L)'
;PYLRYGNLSENVKWMQNGVTVAGGNAYGSEMNQLSNAYGLCLDDDQTIYIAEYSNNRIVEWKYGATTGRVVAGGNGCGNRPNQLYCPTDVIIDKERDSLIICDYGLTMDNDRFLYIVDYDKHEVKRYRMGENQGTVVAGGNRQGNRLDQLNKSTYIFVDGDHSVYVSDFSNNRVMKWMKGAKQGIVVAGGQGEGNSLTQLSNPLGIVVDQSVKELAEKKTSKIDAKAYAHIIKQIDNMYPSRDRGDMLIFLTRMTKIQRVMETVQTYVQEIQCCIVLSLH
;
A
#
# COMPACT_ATOMS: atom_id res chain seq x y z
N PRO A 1 17.35 -16.40 12.58
CA PRO A 1 16.32 -16.36 13.65
C PRO A 1 15.27 -15.30 13.32
N TYR A 2 14.31 -15.66 12.47
CA TYR A 2 13.28 -14.76 11.95
C TYR A 2 12.13 -14.61 12.95
N LEU A 3 11.76 -13.37 13.26
CA LEU A 3 10.60 -13.02 14.07
C LEU A 3 9.33 -13.57 13.38
N ARG A 4 8.60 -14.43 14.08
CA ARG A 4 7.25 -14.84 13.68
C ARG A 4 6.32 -13.64 13.87
N TYR A 5 5.83 -13.06 12.77
CA TYR A 5 4.66 -12.20 12.83
C TYR A 5 3.51 -12.99 13.43
N GLY A 6 3.01 -12.57 14.59
CA GLY A 6 1.85 -13.17 15.23
C GLY A 6 0.64 -13.03 14.31
N ASN A 7 -0.04 -14.15 14.04
CA ASN A 7 -1.36 -14.13 13.40
C ASN A 7 -2.29 -13.27 14.26
N LEU A 8 -2.62 -12.07 13.78
CA LEU A 8 -3.76 -11.31 14.32
C LEU A 8 -5.01 -12.15 14.03
N SER A 9 -5.78 -12.46 15.08
CA SER A 9 -6.98 -13.30 14.94
C SER A 9 -8.03 -12.57 14.08
N GLU A 10 -8.85 -13.32 13.34
CA GLU A 10 -9.92 -12.76 12.48
C GLU A 10 -10.99 -11.96 13.26
N ASN A 11 -10.86 -11.85 14.59
CA ASN A 11 -11.79 -11.20 15.52
C ASN A 11 -11.08 -10.18 16.43
N VAL A 12 -10.08 -9.43 15.94
CA VAL A 12 -9.59 -8.25 16.68
C VAL A 12 -10.69 -7.19 16.70
N LYS A 13 -11.53 -7.24 17.74
CA LYS A 13 -12.32 -6.09 18.16
C LYS A 13 -11.34 -5.10 18.78
N TRP A 14 -11.32 -3.87 18.30
CA TRP A 14 -10.64 -2.76 18.97
C TRP A 14 -10.97 -2.81 20.46
N MET A 15 -9.97 -2.87 21.34
CA MET A 15 -10.22 -2.69 22.77
C MET A 15 -10.88 -1.32 22.92
N GLN A 16 -12.05 -1.29 23.54
CA GLN A 16 -12.87 -0.08 23.66
C GLN A 16 -12.20 1.03 24.51
N ASN A 17 -11.04 0.73 25.10
CA ASN A 17 -10.22 1.64 25.89
C ASN A 17 -8.92 1.90 25.13
N GLY A 18 -8.93 2.87 24.21
CA GLY A 18 -7.69 3.36 23.61
C GLY A 18 -6.75 3.89 24.70
N VAL A 19 -5.45 3.65 24.54
CA VAL A 19 -4.41 4.19 25.42
C VAL A 19 -3.68 5.30 24.68
N THR A 20 -3.51 6.46 25.32
CA THR A 20 -2.68 7.53 24.79
C THR A 20 -1.21 7.12 24.90
N VAL A 21 -0.52 7.01 23.76
CA VAL A 21 0.90 6.63 23.67
C VAL A 21 1.82 7.80 23.31
N ALA A 22 1.26 8.93 22.89
CA ALA A 22 1.97 10.18 22.65
C ALA A 22 1.03 11.38 22.85
N GLY A 23 1.55 12.49 23.40
CA GLY A 23 0.77 13.68 23.71
C GLY A 23 -0.19 13.51 24.91
N GLY A 24 -1.41 14.05 24.80
CA GLY A 24 -2.47 13.87 25.81
C GLY A 24 -2.62 14.98 26.86
N ASN A 25 -1.75 15.99 26.87
CA ASN A 25 -1.75 17.05 27.90
C ASN A 25 -2.17 18.42 27.35
N ALA A 26 -3.23 18.44 26.53
CA ALA A 26 -3.72 19.58 25.74
C ALA A 26 -2.91 19.90 24.48
N TYR A 27 -3.48 20.79 23.67
CA TYR A 27 -2.84 21.38 22.49
C TYR A 27 -1.77 22.38 22.92
N GLY A 28 -0.57 22.26 22.35
CA GLY A 28 0.51 23.23 22.62
C GLY A 28 1.88 22.73 22.19
N SER A 29 2.92 23.38 22.71
CA SER A 29 4.32 23.18 22.30
C SER A 29 5.18 22.50 23.36
N GLU A 30 4.64 22.19 24.54
CA GLU A 30 5.37 21.45 25.57
C GLU A 30 5.70 20.02 25.10
N MET A 31 6.72 19.40 25.69
CA MET A 31 7.16 18.05 25.27
C MET A 31 6.17 16.93 25.61
N ASN A 32 5.17 17.21 26.44
CA ASN A 32 4.06 16.30 26.73
C ASN A 32 2.78 16.65 25.93
N GLN A 33 2.86 17.61 25.01
CA GLN A 33 1.78 18.11 24.16
C GLN A 33 2.08 17.83 22.69
N LEU A 34 1.04 17.95 21.85
CA LEU A 34 1.16 17.93 20.40
C LEU A 34 0.35 19.10 19.82
N SER A 35 0.82 19.67 18.71
CA SER A 35 0.12 20.73 17.97
C SER A 35 -0.01 20.36 16.50
N ASN A 36 -1.23 20.03 16.08
CA ASN A 36 -1.54 19.58 14.72
C ASN A 36 -0.60 18.44 14.27
N ALA A 37 -0.65 17.32 14.98
CA ALA A 37 0.06 16.09 14.61
C ALA A 37 -0.56 15.50 13.34
N TYR A 38 0.22 15.42 12.26
CA TYR A 38 -0.26 14.97 10.93
C TYR A 38 0.25 13.56 10.63
N GLY A 39 1.41 13.44 9.98
CA GLY A 39 2.03 12.15 9.68
C GLY A 39 2.74 11.55 10.89
N LEU A 40 2.73 10.22 10.97
CA LEU A 40 3.48 9.47 11.95
C LEU A 40 4.05 8.18 11.35
N CYS A 41 5.18 7.72 11.89
CA CYS A 41 5.73 6.40 11.62
C CYS A 41 6.23 5.74 12.91
N LEU A 42 6.38 4.41 12.86
CA LEU A 42 6.81 3.57 13.98
C LEU A 42 8.06 2.80 13.57
N ASP A 43 9.08 2.78 14.42
CA ASP A 43 10.24 1.89 14.24
C ASP A 43 10.06 0.51 14.91
N ASP A 44 11.06 -0.36 14.73
CA ASP A 44 11.02 -1.73 15.25
C ASP A 44 11.16 -1.78 16.79
N ASP A 45 11.59 -0.68 17.42
CA ASP A 45 11.69 -0.51 18.88
C ASP A 45 10.40 0.10 19.49
N GLN A 46 9.34 0.22 18.69
CA GLN A 46 8.07 0.86 19.06
C GLN A 46 8.21 2.35 19.42
N THR A 47 9.20 3.04 18.84
CA THR A 47 9.29 4.50 18.90
C THR A 47 8.43 5.10 17.81
N ILE A 48 7.57 6.04 18.20
CA ILE A 48 6.71 6.80 17.28
C ILE A 48 7.40 8.10 16.93
N TYR A 49 7.52 8.41 15.64
CA TYR A 49 7.93 9.72 15.15
C TYR A 49 6.70 10.44 14.61
N ILE A 50 6.50 11.70 15.01
CA ILE A 50 5.30 12.48 14.69
C ILE A 50 5.72 13.80 14.05
N ALA A 51 5.15 14.11 12.90
CA ALA A 51 5.24 15.43 12.27
C ALA A 51 4.24 16.39 12.93
N GLU A 52 4.75 17.40 13.64
CA GLU A 52 3.94 18.46 14.23
C GLU A 52 3.93 19.69 13.34
N TYR A 53 2.84 19.85 12.60
CA TYR A 53 2.65 20.89 11.59
C TYR A 53 2.83 22.30 12.18
N SER A 54 2.13 22.60 13.28
CA SER A 54 2.13 23.95 13.87
C SER A 54 3.42 24.27 14.61
N ASN A 55 4.04 23.25 15.22
CA ASN A 55 5.29 23.42 15.96
C ASN A 55 6.54 23.32 15.07
N ASN A 56 6.38 23.08 13.76
CA ASN A 56 7.48 23.00 12.78
C ASN A 56 8.59 22.04 13.21
N ARG A 57 8.21 20.86 13.69
CA ARG A 57 9.14 19.89 14.28
C ARG A 57 8.71 18.45 14.06
N ILE A 58 9.67 17.55 14.13
CA ILE A 58 9.44 16.11 14.31
C ILE A 58 9.78 15.75 15.74
N VAL A 59 8.85 15.09 16.43
CA VAL A 59 9.05 14.57 17.78
C VAL A 59 9.06 13.05 17.78
N GLU A 60 10.05 12.46 18.44
CA GLU A 60 10.04 11.04 18.77
C GLU A 60 9.38 10.81 20.14
N TRP A 61 8.68 9.70 20.28
CA TRP A 61 8.05 9.21 21.51
C TRP A 61 8.36 7.73 21.64
N LYS A 62 9.20 7.39 22.62
CA LYS A 62 9.53 5.98 22.92
C LYS A 62 8.35 5.29 23.59
N TYR A 63 8.26 3.98 23.44
CA TYR A 63 7.22 3.19 24.10
C TYR A 63 7.19 3.43 25.61
N GLY A 64 6.03 3.84 26.13
CA GLY A 64 5.82 4.16 27.54
C GLY A 64 6.34 5.52 28.01
N ALA A 65 6.91 6.35 27.11
CA ALA A 65 7.35 7.70 27.47
C ALA A 65 6.16 8.63 27.75
N THR A 66 6.34 9.53 28.71
CA THR A 66 5.34 10.57 29.05
C THR A 66 5.63 11.91 28.38
N THR A 67 6.82 12.08 27.80
CA THR A 67 7.22 13.24 27.01
C THR A 67 7.96 12.79 25.76
N GLY A 68 7.79 13.54 24.67
CA GLY A 68 8.56 13.38 23.46
C GLY A 68 9.91 14.08 23.51
N ARG A 69 10.69 13.90 22.44
CA ARG A 69 11.97 14.57 22.20
C ARG A 69 11.99 15.07 20.76
N VAL A 70 12.39 16.33 20.55
CA VAL A 70 12.56 16.87 19.19
C VAL A 70 13.78 16.20 18.53
N VAL A 71 13.57 15.65 17.33
CA VAL A 71 14.63 15.00 16.53
C VAL A 71 14.94 15.75 15.23
N ALA A 72 14.02 16.60 14.77
CA ALA A 72 14.24 17.51 13.66
C ALA A 72 13.35 18.76 13.78
N GLY A 73 13.81 19.90 13.25
CA GLY A 73 13.08 21.17 13.33
C GLY A 73 13.06 21.78 14.73
N GLY A 74 11.97 22.49 15.06
CA GLY A 74 11.76 23.14 16.37
C GLY A 74 12.47 24.49 16.55
N ASN A 75 13.16 25.00 15.52
CA ASN A 75 13.88 26.29 15.54
C ASN A 75 13.17 27.36 14.69
N GLY A 76 11.84 27.36 14.72
CA GLY A 76 10.98 28.21 13.88
C GLY A 76 10.77 27.65 12.47
N CYS A 77 9.82 28.24 11.75
CA CYS A 77 9.53 27.86 10.37
C CYS A 77 10.61 28.38 9.41
N GLY A 78 11.02 27.56 8.43
CA GLY A 78 11.98 27.98 7.42
C GLY A 78 12.71 26.83 6.73
N ASN A 79 13.68 27.18 5.89
CA ASN A 79 14.44 26.26 5.04
C ASN A 79 15.92 26.12 5.45
N ARG A 80 16.28 26.57 6.66
CA ARG A 80 17.63 26.37 7.22
C ARG A 80 17.79 24.92 7.69
N PRO A 81 19.03 24.40 7.82
CA PRO A 81 19.28 22.99 8.16
C PRO A 81 18.64 22.46 9.45
N ASN A 82 18.23 23.34 10.37
CA ASN A 82 17.58 22.99 11.63
C ASN A 82 16.14 23.52 11.75
N GLN A 83 15.55 23.98 10.64
CA GLN A 83 14.18 24.46 10.52
C GLN A 83 13.36 23.51 9.65
N LEU A 84 12.06 23.45 9.89
CA LEU A 84 11.09 22.79 9.03
C LEU A 84 10.00 23.79 8.68
N TYR A 85 9.27 23.60 7.59
CA TYR A 85 8.18 24.48 7.22
C TYR A 85 6.88 23.69 7.15
N CYS A 86 6.20 23.60 8.29
CA CYS A 86 4.93 22.88 8.40
C CYS A 86 5.02 21.41 7.93
N PRO A 87 5.88 20.59 8.57
CA PRO A 87 6.05 19.19 8.16
C PRO A 87 4.73 18.46 8.29
N THR A 88 4.31 17.78 7.23
CA THR A 88 3.07 16.99 7.23
C THR A 88 3.34 15.51 7.33
N ASP A 89 4.54 15.05 6.98
CA ASP A 89 4.85 13.63 6.91
C ASP A 89 6.29 13.27 7.29
N VAL A 90 6.46 12.06 7.81
CA VAL A 90 7.75 11.50 8.22
C VAL A 90 7.75 9.99 8.03
N ILE A 91 8.76 9.46 7.35
CA ILE A 91 8.98 8.03 7.15
C ILE A 91 10.40 7.63 7.55
N ILE A 92 10.58 6.34 7.83
CA ILE A 92 11.88 5.76 8.21
C ILE A 92 12.52 5.11 6.98
N ASP A 93 13.74 5.52 6.65
CA ASP A 93 14.62 4.76 5.74
C ASP A 93 15.43 3.77 6.58
N LYS A 94 14.87 2.56 6.74
CA LYS A 94 15.47 1.49 7.54
C LYS A 94 16.86 1.06 7.04
N GLU A 95 17.14 1.18 5.75
CA GLU A 95 18.45 0.77 5.22
C GLU A 95 19.56 1.76 5.58
N ARG A 96 19.21 3.03 5.80
CA ARG A 96 20.17 4.09 6.13
C ARG A 96 20.08 4.57 7.58
N ASP A 97 19.18 3.99 8.36
CA ASP A 97 18.91 4.38 9.74
C ASP A 97 18.65 5.90 9.86
N SER A 98 17.72 6.39 9.04
CA SER A 98 17.44 7.84 8.92
C SER A 98 15.96 8.14 8.74
N LEU A 99 15.57 9.39 9.02
CA LEU A 99 14.23 9.90 8.78
C LEU A 99 14.19 10.68 7.46
N ILE A 100 13.16 10.44 6.66
CA ILE A 100 12.82 11.28 5.51
C ILE A 100 11.58 12.08 5.89
N ILE A 101 11.70 13.40 5.84
CA ILE A 101 10.68 14.36 6.27
C ILE A 101 10.22 15.17 5.06
N CYS A 102 8.93 15.43 4.98
CA CYS A 102 8.37 16.29 3.94
C CYS A 102 7.33 17.25 4.51
N ASP A 103 7.28 18.43 3.90
CA ASP A 103 6.26 19.46 4.15
C ASP A 103 4.91 19.12 3.49
N TYR A 104 4.87 18.04 2.68
CA TYR A 104 3.68 17.48 2.03
C TYR A 104 3.66 15.94 2.15
N GLY A 105 2.70 15.27 1.50
CA GLY A 105 2.58 13.81 1.54
C GLY A 105 3.81 13.08 0.97
N LEU A 106 4.25 12.05 1.69
CA LEU A 106 5.47 11.29 1.41
C LEU A 106 5.22 9.79 1.56
N THR A 107 5.76 8.96 0.67
CA THR A 107 5.84 7.52 0.93
C THR A 107 7.00 6.89 0.18
N MET A 108 7.43 5.71 0.60
CA MET A 108 8.48 4.95 -0.06
C MET A 108 7.99 3.52 -0.30
N ASP A 109 8.20 3.02 -1.52
CA ASP A 109 7.89 1.62 -1.84
C ASP A 109 9.05 0.67 -1.50
N ASN A 110 8.78 -0.63 -1.58
CA ASN A 110 9.76 -1.68 -1.28
C ASN A 110 10.97 -1.68 -2.24
N ASP A 111 10.85 -1.04 -3.41
CA ASP A 111 11.93 -0.90 -4.40
C ASP A 111 12.78 0.37 -4.16
N ARG A 112 12.56 1.05 -3.03
CA ARG A 112 13.22 2.31 -2.64
C ARG A 112 12.99 3.46 -3.62
N PHE A 113 11.81 3.52 -4.21
CA PHE A 113 11.35 4.75 -4.83
C PHE A 113 10.63 5.62 -3.81
N LEU A 114 11.04 6.88 -3.74
CA LEU A 114 10.40 7.91 -2.95
C LEU A 114 9.30 8.57 -3.78
N TYR A 115 8.09 8.66 -3.23
CA TYR A 115 6.96 9.34 -3.84
C TYR A 115 6.67 10.58 -3.01
N ILE A 116 6.55 11.73 -3.67
CA ILE A 116 6.34 13.02 -3.03
C ILE A 116 5.17 13.71 -3.71
N VAL A 117 4.24 14.25 -2.91
CA VAL A 117 3.23 15.17 -3.41
C VAL A 117 3.86 16.54 -3.63
N ASP A 118 3.87 17.01 -4.86
CA ASP A 118 4.21 18.38 -5.22
C ASP A 118 2.92 19.21 -5.16
N TYR A 119 2.67 19.83 -4.01
CA TYR A 119 1.41 20.52 -3.71
C TYR A 119 1.11 21.64 -4.69
N ASP A 120 2.13 22.44 -5.04
CA ASP A 120 2.00 23.59 -5.95
C ASP A 120 1.81 23.17 -7.39
N LYS A 121 2.37 22.02 -7.80
CA LYS A 121 2.21 21.47 -9.15
C LYS A 121 1.00 20.55 -9.29
N HIS A 122 0.37 20.18 -8.18
CA HIS A 122 -0.76 19.24 -8.13
C HIS A 122 -0.42 17.91 -8.83
N GLU A 123 0.73 17.35 -8.47
CA GLU A 123 1.25 16.11 -9.04
C GLU A 123 1.94 15.27 -7.98
N VAL A 124 2.07 13.99 -8.25
CA VAL A 124 2.90 13.09 -7.45
C VAL A 124 4.11 12.70 -8.29
N LYS A 125 5.30 12.95 -7.76
CA LYS A 125 6.57 12.55 -8.38
C LYS A 125 7.15 11.34 -7.68
N ARG A 126 7.70 10.43 -8.48
CA ARG A 126 8.50 9.29 -8.05
C ARG A 126 9.97 9.56 -8.34
N TYR A 127 10.82 9.37 -7.34
CA TYR A 127 12.28 9.50 -7.40
C TYR A 127 12.92 8.18 -7.02
N ARG A 128 13.96 7.75 -7.72
CA ARG A 128 14.87 6.76 -7.14
C ARG A 128 15.71 7.46 -6.07
N MET A 129 15.97 6.81 -4.94
CA MET A 129 16.84 7.40 -3.92
C MET A 129 18.21 7.80 -4.49
N GLY A 130 18.57 9.07 -4.32
CA GLY A 130 19.80 9.66 -4.84
C GLY A 130 19.67 10.34 -6.21
N GLU A 131 18.54 10.18 -6.91
CA GLU A 131 18.26 10.93 -8.13
C GLU A 131 17.70 12.32 -7.79
N ASN A 132 18.04 13.30 -8.63
CA ASN A 132 17.58 14.69 -8.52
C ASN A 132 16.43 15.03 -9.49
N GLN A 133 16.00 14.05 -10.30
CA GLN A 133 14.89 14.21 -11.24
C GLN A 133 13.81 13.17 -10.96
N GLY A 134 12.59 13.64 -10.74
CA GLY A 134 11.44 12.79 -10.49
C GLY A 134 10.61 12.56 -11.75
N THR A 135 9.94 11.41 -11.83
CA THR A 135 8.94 11.12 -12.85
C THR A 135 7.55 11.37 -12.30
N VAL A 136 6.69 12.08 -13.04
CA VAL A 136 5.28 12.25 -12.65
C VAL A 136 4.54 10.91 -12.81
N VAL A 137 3.86 10.48 -11.74
CA VAL A 137 3.14 9.20 -11.69
C VAL A 137 1.64 9.35 -11.38
N ALA A 138 1.20 10.52 -10.92
CA ALA A 138 -0.20 10.88 -10.77
C ALA A 138 -0.38 12.40 -10.93
N GLY A 139 -1.52 12.84 -11.46
CA GLY A 139 -1.77 14.26 -11.75
C GLY A 139 -0.87 14.81 -12.87
N GLY A 140 -0.37 16.03 -12.70
CA GLY A 140 0.56 16.69 -13.64
C GLY A 140 -0.12 17.41 -14.82
N ASN A 141 -1.45 17.39 -14.91
CA ASN A 141 -2.22 18.04 -15.98
C ASN A 141 -2.94 19.30 -15.49
N ARG A 142 -2.24 20.11 -14.67
CA ARG A 142 -2.76 21.29 -13.95
C ARG A 142 -3.77 20.95 -12.85
N GLN A 143 -4.08 21.95 -12.04
CA GLN A 143 -5.15 21.88 -11.05
C GLN A 143 -6.49 21.59 -11.71
N GLY A 144 -7.26 20.66 -11.16
CA GLY A 144 -8.63 20.41 -11.60
C GLY A 144 -9.20 19.12 -11.05
N ASN A 145 -10.35 18.69 -11.58
CA ASN A 145 -11.11 17.54 -11.09
C ASN A 145 -11.29 16.41 -12.12
N ARG A 146 -10.62 16.49 -13.28
CA ARG A 146 -10.58 15.39 -14.24
C ARG A 146 -9.82 14.19 -13.68
N LEU A 147 -9.93 13.03 -14.32
CA LEU A 147 -9.30 11.79 -13.85
C LEU A 147 -7.77 11.79 -13.98
N ASP A 148 -7.21 12.73 -14.75
CA ASP A 148 -5.79 12.96 -14.95
C ASP A 148 -5.27 14.20 -14.18
N GLN A 149 -6.11 14.80 -13.33
CA GLN A 149 -5.82 16.01 -12.56
C GLN A 149 -5.98 15.76 -11.06
N LEU A 150 -5.29 16.61 -10.27
CA LEU A 150 -5.38 16.66 -8.81
C LEU A 150 -5.64 18.10 -8.37
N ASN A 151 -6.09 18.27 -7.13
CA ASN A 151 -6.37 19.56 -6.54
C ASN A 151 -6.00 19.57 -5.05
N LYS A 152 -4.87 20.23 -4.73
CA LYS A 152 -4.35 20.41 -3.37
C LYS A 152 -4.18 19.10 -2.59
N SER A 153 -3.72 18.04 -3.26
CA SER A 153 -3.50 16.73 -2.65
C SER A 153 -2.59 16.81 -1.42
N THR A 154 -2.86 15.97 -0.43
CA THR A 154 -2.19 16.04 0.88
C THR A 154 -1.46 14.76 1.25
N TYR A 155 -2.03 13.59 0.93
CA TYR A 155 -1.52 12.30 1.38
C TYR A 155 -1.42 11.30 0.24
N ILE A 156 -0.44 10.40 0.34
CA ILE A 156 -0.18 9.37 -0.66
C ILE A 156 0.11 8.03 0.00
N PHE A 157 -0.26 6.97 -0.70
CA PHE A 157 0.10 5.61 -0.35
C PHE A 157 0.45 4.84 -1.63
N VAL A 158 1.44 3.96 -1.57
CA VAL A 158 1.82 3.12 -2.71
C VAL A 158 1.67 1.65 -2.35
N ASP A 159 0.92 0.90 -3.17
CA ASP A 159 0.74 -0.54 -2.97
C ASP A 159 1.89 -1.38 -3.56
N GLY A 160 1.90 -2.69 -3.26
CA GLY A 160 2.90 -3.62 -3.78
C GLY A 160 2.93 -3.79 -5.32
N ASP A 161 1.91 -3.31 -6.05
CA ASP A 161 1.94 -3.24 -7.53
C ASP A 161 2.48 -1.89 -8.05
N HIS A 162 2.96 -1.03 -7.14
CA HIS A 162 3.28 0.37 -7.39
C HIS A 162 2.09 1.19 -7.89
N SER A 163 0.88 0.84 -7.46
CA SER A 163 -0.25 1.73 -7.66
C SER A 163 -0.22 2.84 -6.62
N VAL A 164 -0.42 4.07 -7.08
CA VAL A 164 -0.40 5.28 -6.24
C VAL A 164 -1.83 5.65 -5.86
N TYR A 165 -2.10 5.68 -4.57
CA TYR A 165 -3.32 6.21 -3.99
C TYR A 165 -3.06 7.63 -3.52
N VAL A 166 -3.95 8.55 -3.85
CA VAL A 166 -3.80 9.97 -3.54
C VAL A 166 -5.08 10.49 -2.90
N SER A 167 -4.94 11.16 -1.76
CA SER A 167 -5.99 12.00 -1.18
C SER A 167 -6.11 13.26 -2.03
N ASP A 168 -7.10 13.31 -2.91
CA ASP A 168 -7.37 14.48 -3.74
C ASP A 168 -8.26 15.45 -2.95
N PHE A 169 -7.63 16.07 -1.96
CA PHE A 169 -8.22 16.79 -0.83
C PHE A 169 -9.35 17.73 -1.24
N SER A 170 -9.08 18.73 -2.08
CA SER A 170 -10.10 19.73 -2.45
C SER A 170 -11.15 19.21 -3.43
N ASN A 171 -10.92 18.05 -4.03
CA ASN A 171 -11.91 17.37 -4.85
C ASN A 171 -12.73 16.33 -4.07
N ASN A 172 -12.53 16.21 -2.75
CA ASN A 172 -13.34 15.35 -1.87
C ASN A 172 -13.37 13.88 -2.34
N ARG A 173 -12.23 13.37 -2.77
CA ARG A 173 -12.11 12.01 -3.31
C ARG A 173 -10.76 11.38 -3.03
N VAL A 174 -10.72 10.05 -3.10
CA VAL A 174 -9.49 9.27 -3.16
C VAL A 174 -9.35 8.69 -4.55
N MET A 175 -8.19 8.90 -5.15
CA MET A 175 -7.86 8.46 -6.49
C MET A 175 -6.79 7.39 -6.47
N LYS A 176 -6.89 6.38 -7.34
CA LYS A 176 -5.86 5.36 -7.57
C LYS A 176 -5.32 5.46 -8.99
N TRP A 177 -4.00 5.59 -9.14
CA TRP A 177 -3.29 5.42 -10.40
C TRP A 177 -2.56 4.09 -10.40
N MET A 178 -2.84 3.24 -11.40
CA MET A 178 -2.04 2.05 -11.65
C MET A 178 -0.68 2.45 -12.25
N LYS A 179 0.36 1.64 -12.04
CA LYS A 179 1.71 1.89 -12.58
C LYS A 179 1.65 2.18 -14.09
N GLY A 180 2.11 3.37 -14.48
CA GLY A 180 2.16 3.81 -15.89
C GLY A 180 0.83 4.33 -16.46
N ALA A 181 -0.25 4.35 -15.69
CA ALA A 181 -1.53 4.90 -16.13
C ALA A 181 -1.45 6.42 -16.38
N LYS A 182 -2.16 6.90 -17.41
CA LYS A 182 -2.26 8.34 -17.73
C LYS A 182 -3.35 9.07 -16.93
N GLN A 183 -4.31 8.32 -16.41
CA GLN A 183 -5.40 8.81 -15.59
C GLN A 183 -5.66 7.82 -14.45
N GLY A 184 -6.21 8.32 -13.36
CA GLY A 184 -6.59 7.52 -12.21
C GLY A 184 -8.03 7.07 -12.28
N ILE A 185 -8.44 6.33 -11.27
CA ILE A 185 -9.82 5.96 -11.00
C ILE A 185 -10.22 6.47 -9.60
N VAL A 186 -11.46 6.90 -9.45
CA VAL A 186 -12.01 7.23 -8.13
C VAL A 186 -12.27 5.93 -7.39
N VAL A 187 -11.67 5.76 -6.22
CA VAL A 187 -11.87 4.57 -5.37
C VAL A 187 -12.69 4.83 -4.12
N ALA A 188 -12.83 6.09 -3.72
CA ALA A 188 -13.75 6.54 -2.68
C ALA A 188 -14.09 8.03 -2.88
N GLY A 189 -15.27 8.45 -2.44
CA GLY A 189 -15.72 9.84 -2.58
C GLY A 189 -16.05 10.24 -4.02
N GLY A 190 -15.92 11.53 -4.32
CA GLY A 190 -16.11 12.10 -5.66
C GLY A 190 -17.55 12.49 -6.02
N GLN A 191 -18.50 12.34 -5.09
CA GLN A 191 -19.89 12.79 -5.23
C GLN A 191 -20.16 14.09 -4.45
N GLY A 192 -19.17 14.98 -4.45
CA GLY A 192 -19.17 16.21 -3.65
C GLY A 192 -18.84 15.98 -2.18
N GLU A 193 -18.75 17.10 -1.46
CA GLU A 193 -18.54 17.10 -0.01
C GLU A 193 -19.78 16.62 0.73
N GLY A 194 -19.61 15.76 1.73
CA GLY A 194 -20.70 15.37 2.61
C GLY A 194 -20.45 14.09 3.40
N ASN A 195 -21.49 13.64 4.10
CA ASN A 195 -21.45 12.51 5.03
C ASN A 195 -22.17 11.25 4.50
N SER A 196 -22.56 11.25 3.22
CA SER A 196 -23.17 10.07 2.58
C SER A 196 -22.12 8.98 2.33
N LEU A 197 -22.55 7.74 2.14
CA LEU A 197 -21.66 6.58 1.91
C LEU A 197 -20.72 6.72 0.69
N THR A 198 -21.03 7.62 -0.23
CA THR A 198 -20.24 7.89 -1.45
C THR A 198 -19.56 9.26 -1.44
N GLN A 199 -19.64 9.98 -0.33
CA GLN A 199 -19.08 11.32 -0.17
C GLN A 199 -17.91 11.28 0.82
N LEU A 200 -16.98 12.21 0.64
CA LEU A 200 -15.91 12.51 1.59
C LEU A 200 -15.91 14.01 1.82
N SER A 201 -15.36 14.47 2.94
CA SER A 201 -14.98 15.87 3.12
C SER A 201 -13.49 15.91 3.38
N ASN A 202 -12.76 16.56 2.46
CA ASN A 202 -11.36 16.93 2.66
C ASN A 202 -10.47 15.78 3.19
N PRO A 203 -10.36 14.64 2.47
CA PRO A 203 -9.63 13.47 2.96
C PRO A 203 -8.15 13.80 3.24
N LEU A 204 -7.68 13.54 4.46
CA LEU A 204 -6.34 13.90 4.92
C LEU A 204 -5.35 12.73 4.97
N GLY A 205 -5.82 11.48 5.04
CA GLY A 205 -4.96 10.31 5.21
C GLY A 205 -5.55 9.07 4.57
N ILE A 206 -4.68 8.20 4.05
CA ILE A 206 -5.06 6.93 3.44
C ILE A 206 -4.09 5.86 3.94
N VAL A 207 -4.65 4.74 4.40
CA VAL A 207 -3.91 3.50 4.60
C VAL A 207 -4.65 2.41 3.84
N VAL A 208 -3.91 1.56 3.12
CA VAL A 208 -4.48 0.42 2.41
C VAL A 208 -4.00 -0.85 3.11
N ASP A 209 -4.95 -1.65 3.59
CA ASP A 209 -4.64 -2.98 4.11
C ASP A 209 -4.25 -3.90 2.96
N GLN A 210 -2.96 -4.26 2.90
CA GLN A 210 -2.42 -5.17 1.90
C GLN A 210 -2.58 -6.64 2.29
N SER A 211 -2.99 -6.95 3.53
CA SER A 211 -3.12 -8.32 4.02
C SER A 211 -4.12 -9.14 3.22
N VAL A 212 -5.21 -8.52 2.75
CA VAL A 212 -6.24 -9.17 1.93
C VAL A 212 -5.67 -9.60 0.58
N LYS A 213 -4.75 -8.81 0.00
CA LYS A 213 -4.08 -9.14 -1.25
C LYS A 213 -3.06 -10.25 -1.06
N GLU A 214 -2.26 -10.21 0.00
CA GLU A 214 -1.35 -11.31 0.35
C GLU A 214 -2.09 -12.62 0.67
N LEU A 215 -3.26 -12.55 1.32
CA LEU A 215 -4.13 -13.69 1.58
C LEU A 215 -4.80 -14.20 0.30
N ALA A 216 -5.19 -13.32 -0.62
CA ALA A 216 -5.69 -13.68 -1.94
C ALA A 216 -4.58 -14.29 -2.82
N GLU A 217 -3.36 -13.80 -2.73
CA GLU A 217 -2.17 -14.35 -3.39
C GLU A 217 -1.73 -15.69 -2.78
N LYS A 218 -1.80 -15.84 -1.45
CA LYS A 218 -1.65 -17.13 -0.76
C LYS A 218 -2.78 -18.10 -1.09
N LYS A 219 -4.03 -17.67 -1.17
CA LYS A 219 -5.18 -18.51 -1.62
C LYS A 219 -5.15 -18.82 -3.12
N THR A 220 -4.48 -18.00 -3.93
CA THR A 220 -4.22 -18.29 -5.35
C THR A 220 -2.88 -18.98 -5.59
N SER A 221 -2.10 -19.22 -4.53
CA SER A 221 -0.83 -19.93 -4.63
C SER A 221 -1.06 -21.43 -4.90
N LYS A 222 -0.81 -21.78 -6.16
CA LYS A 222 -0.74 -23.10 -6.80
C LYS A 222 -2.04 -23.90 -6.87
N ILE A 223 -2.62 -23.90 -8.07
CA ILE A 223 -3.34 -25.09 -8.56
C ILE A 223 -2.42 -26.31 -8.42
N ASP A 224 -2.86 -27.34 -7.71
CA ASP A 224 -2.12 -28.59 -7.59
C ASP A 224 -2.28 -29.40 -8.88
N ALA A 225 -1.45 -29.07 -9.87
CA ALA A 225 -1.46 -29.72 -11.17
C ALA A 225 -1.22 -31.25 -11.08
N LYS A 226 -0.56 -31.72 -10.01
CA LYS A 226 -0.30 -33.16 -9.81
C LYS A 226 -1.57 -33.94 -9.45
N ALA A 227 -2.53 -33.30 -8.77
CA ALA A 227 -3.82 -33.92 -8.47
C ALA A 227 -4.57 -34.32 -9.76
N TYR A 228 -4.49 -33.49 -10.80
CA TYR A 228 -5.13 -33.78 -12.10
C TYR A 228 -4.47 -34.94 -12.84
N ALA A 229 -3.12 -35.02 -12.82
CA ALA A 229 -2.41 -36.18 -13.36
C ALA A 229 -2.74 -37.47 -12.58
N HIS A 230 -2.92 -37.37 -11.25
CA HIS A 230 -3.33 -38.50 -10.43
C HIS A 230 -4.71 -39.03 -10.77
N ILE A 231 -5.68 -38.14 -11.05
CA ILE A 231 -7.03 -38.54 -11.48
C ILE A 231 -6.98 -39.30 -12.80
N ILE A 232 -6.21 -38.82 -13.79
CA ILE A 232 -6.05 -39.52 -15.07
C ILE A 232 -5.45 -40.91 -14.85
N LYS A 233 -4.40 -41.01 -14.03
CA LYS A 233 -3.80 -42.29 -13.66
C LYS A 233 -4.78 -43.26 -12.99
N GLN A 234 -5.66 -42.76 -12.13
CA GLN A 234 -6.68 -43.59 -11.49
C GLN A 234 -7.71 -44.10 -12.50
N ILE A 235 -8.17 -43.27 -13.42
CA ILE A 235 -9.09 -43.66 -14.49
C ILE A 235 -8.43 -44.72 -15.38
N ASP A 236 -7.16 -44.52 -15.75
CA ASP A 236 -6.42 -45.47 -16.59
C ASP A 236 -6.31 -46.86 -15.94
N ASN A 237 -6.10 -46.91 -14.62
CA ASN A 237 -6.00 -48.16 -13.88
C ASN A 237 -7.36 -48.85 -13.66
N MET A 238 -8.45 -48.07 -13.65
CA MET A 238 -9.77 -48.55 -13.28
C MET A 238 -10.58 -49.04 -14.48
N TYR A 239 -10.32 -48.50 -15.67
CA TYR A 239 -11.09 -48.81 -16.88
C TYR A 239 -10.18 -49.19 -18.06
N PRO A 240 -10.51 -50.27 -18.81
CA PRO A 240 -9.79 -50.63 -20.02
C PRO A 240 -9.96 -49.56 -21.10
N SER A 241 -8.99 -49.42 -22.00
CA SER A 241 -8.91 -48.30 -22.96
C SER A 241 -10.16 -48.06 -23.80
N ARG A 242 -10.91 -49.11 -24.14
CA ARG A 242 -12.16 -49.04 -24.91
C ARG A 242 -13.34 -48.41 -24.17
N ASP A 243 -13.28 -48.32 -22.84
CA ASP A 243 -14.35 -47.84 -21.97
C ASP A 243 -14.00 -46.47 -21.34
N ARG A 244 -12.90 -45.84 -21.75
CA ARG A 244 -12.49 -44.50 -21.29
C ARG A 244 -13.19 -43.43 -22.13
N GLY A 245 -13.75 -42.41 -21.46
CA GLY A 245 -14.35 -41.23 -22.10
C GLY A 245 -13.50 -39.96 -21.93
N ASP A 246 -13.98 -38.83 -22.46
CA ASP A 246 -13.27 -37.55 -22.39
C ASP A 246 -13.34 -36.90 -21.00
N MET A 247 -12.21 -36.38 -20.52
CA MET A 247 -12.14 -35.60 -19.27
C MET A 247 -12.06 -34.10 -19.58
N LEU A 248 -13.12 -33.37 -19.23
CA LEU A 248 -13.17 -31.91 -19.39
C LEU A 248 -12.82 -31.21 -18.07
N ILE A 249 -11.82 -30.34 -18.10
CA ILE A 249 -11.37 -29.55 -16.93
C ILE A 249 -11.54 -28.07 -17.25
N PHE A 250 -12.48 -27.40 -16.57
CA PHE A 250 -12.73 -25.97 -16.73
C PHE A 250 -11.91 -25.17 -15.71
N LEU A 251 -11.04 -24.28 -16.20
CA LEU A 251 -10.22 -23.42 -15.35
C LEU A 251 -10.40 -21.96 -15.74
N THR A 252 -10.49 -21.10 -14.73
CA THR A 252 -10.92 -19.70 -14.89
C THR A 252 -9.81 -18.74 -15.34
N ARG A 253 -8.56 -19.20 -15.49
CA ARG A 253 -7.41 -18.36 -15.88
C ARG A 253 -6.44 -19.12 -16.77
N MET A 254 -5.94 -18.46 -17.83
CA MET A 254 -4.97 -19.02 -18.78
C MET A 254 -3.72 -19.58 -18.12
N THR A 255 -3.18 -18.91 -17.10
CA THR A 255 -1.99 -19.36 -16.36
C THR A 255 -2.23 -20.66 -15.57
N LYS A 256 -3.48 -20.92 -15.14
CA LYS A 256 -3.84 -22.20 -14.50
C LYS A 256 -3.95 -23.32 -15.53
N ILE A 257 -4.50 -23.01 -16.71
CA ILE A 257 -4.63 -23.96 -17.83
C ILE A 257 -3.25 -24.42 -18.28
N GLN A 258 -2.34 -23.50 -18.60
CA GLN A 258 -0.98 -23.84 -19.05
C GLN A 258 -0.24 -24.75 -18.05
N ARG A 259 -0.33 -24.44 -16.74
CA ARG A 259 0.37 -25.23 -15.71
C ARG A 259 -0.17 -26.66 -15.56
N VAL A 260 -1.49 -26.83 -15.64
CA VAL A 260 -2.11 -28.17 -15.61
C VAL A 260 -1.79 -28.91 -16.91
N MET A 261 -1.85 -28.22 -18.06
CA MET A 261 -1.50 -28.78 -19.36
C MET A 261 -0.07 -29.30 -19.40
N GLU A 262 0.93 -28.52 -19.01
CA GLU A 262 2.35 -28.95 -18.98
C GLU A 262 2.53 -30.21 -18.12
N THR A 263 1.91 -30.23 -16.94
CA THR A 263 2.03 -31.36 -15.99
C THR A 263 1.36 -32.62 -16.53
N VAL A 264 0.15 -32.48 -17.11
CA VAL A 264 -0.62 -33.60 -17.65
C VAL A 264 -0.02 -34.10 -18.97
N GLN A 265 0.46 -33.21 -19.84
CA GLN A 265 1.11 -33.60 -21.09
C GLN A 265 2.39 -34.40 -20.83
N THR A 266 3.18 -34.04 -19.82
CA THR A 266 4.35 -34.82 -19.39
C THR A 266 3.94 -36.26 -19.04
N TYR A 267 2.87 -36.43 -18.26
CA TYR A 267 2.35 -37.76 -17.90
C TYR A 267 1.79 -38.52 -19.10
N VAL A 268 1.05 -37.85 -19.99
CA VAL A 268 0.42 -38.48 -21.16
C VAL A 268 1.44 -38.92 -22.20
N GLN A 269 2.57 -38.20 -22.35
CA GLN A 269 3.67 -38.61 -23.23
C GLN A 269 4.30 -39.95 -22.83
N GLU A 270 4.30 -40.30 -21.55
CA GLU A 270 4.84 -41.56 -21.04
C GLU A 270 3.94 -42.77 -21.34
N ILE A 271 2.62 -42.57 -21.44
CA ILE A 271 1.63 -43.66 -21.56
C ILE A 271 1.01 -43.79 -22.95
N GLN A 272 1.15 -42.77 -23.81
CA GLN A 272 0.66 -42.71 -25.20
C GLN A 272 -0.81 -43.08 -25.44
N CYS A 273 -1.68 -43.02 -24.42
CA CYS A 273 -3.06 -43.50 -24.52
C CYS A 273 -4.15 -42.41 -24.50
N CYS A 274 -3.79 -41.13 -24.37
CA CYS A 274 -4.72 -40.00 -24.29
C CYS A 274 -4.24 -38.81 -25.12
N ILE A 275 -5.14 -37.91 -25.53
CA ILE A 275 -4.81 -36.62 -26.17
C ILE A 275 -5.26 -35.50 -25.24
N VAL A 276 -4.39 -34.52 -24.99
CA VAL A 276 -4.69 -33.37 -24.13
C VAL A 276 -4.87 -32.13 -25.01
N LEU A 277 -6.09 -31.60 -25.04
CA LEU A 277 -6.43 -30.41 -25.82
C LEU A 277 -6.80 -29.26 -24.88
N SER A 278 -6.25 -28.07 -25.13
CA SER A 278 -6.70 -26.85 -24.47
C SER A 278 -7.84 -26.22 -25.29
N LEU A 279 -9.03 -26.13 -24.70
CA LEU A 279 -10.11 -25.29 -25.21
C LEU A 279 -10.01 -23.92 -24.54
N HIS A 280 -10.02 -22.86 -25.35
CA HIS A 280 -10.00 -21.46 -24.93
C HIS A 280 -11.33 -20.79 -25.26
#